data_AF-A0AA42CUE3-F1
#
_entry.id   AF-A0AA42CUE3-F1
#
_cell.length_a   1.000
_cell.length_b   1.000
_cell.length_c   1.000
_cell.angle_alpha   90.00
_cell.angle_beta   90.00
_cell.angle_gamma   90.00
#
_symmetry.space_group_name_H-M   'P 1'
#
loop_
_entity.id
_entity.type
_entity.pdbx_description
1 polymer ?
#
loop_
_entity_poly.entity_id
_entity_poly.type
_entity_poly.pdbx_seq_one_letter_code
_entity_poly.pdbx_strand_id
1 'polypeptide(L)'
;MTYQERLTIWRLLLAVALSFAITMALLPHPPTLVNVSDKWQHMAAFATITMFAVLGYPHTPLLRIAERLSFVGALIEVAQSIPALHRDCDIFDWVADTAAILAVIIVVAIIRHVRNDATF
;
A
#
# COMPACT_ATOMS: atom_id res chain seq x y z
N MET A 1 -13.78 -1.91 -23.09
CA MET A 1 -12.48 -1.75 -22.42
C MET A 1 -11.69 -3.03 -22.56
N THR A 2 -10.52 -2.98 -23.20
CA THR A 2 -9.64 -4.15 -23.38
C THR A 2 -9.03 -4.59 -22.04
N TYR A 3 -8.54 -5.82 -21.96
CA TYR A 3 -7.84 -6.32 -20.77
C TYR A 3 -6.64 -5.44 -20.40
N GLN A 4 -5.90 -4.97 -21.41
CA GLN A 4 -4.72 -4.11 -21.25
C GLN A 4 -5.09 -2.71 -20.74
N GLU A 5 -6.16 -2.11 -21.24
CA GLU A 5 -6.69 -0.83 -20.73
C GLU A 5 -7.03 -0.95 -19.24
N ARG A 6 -7.68 -2.03 -18.83
CA ARG A 6 -8.03 -2.27 -17.42
C ARG A 6 -6.79 -2.36 -16.54
N LEU A 7 -5.77 -3.10 -16.95
CA LEU A 7 -4.50 -3.18 -16.19
C LEU A 7 -3.81 -1.83 -16.10
N THR A 8 -3.85 -1.05 -17.18
CA THR A 8 -3.25 0.28 -17.24
C THR A 8 -3.92 1.21 -16.23
N ILE A 9 -5.26 1.19 -16.13
CA ILE A 9 -6.00 1.98 -15.13
C ILE A 9 -5.55 1.63 -13.71
N TRP A 10 -5.46 0.34 -13.36
CA TRP A 10 -5.01 -0.05 -12.01
C TRP A 10 -3.58 0.37 -11.71
N ARG A 11 -2.68 0.33 -12.71
CA ARG A 11 -1.30 0.79 -12.54
C ARG A 11 -1.22 2.31 -12.38
N LEU A 12 -2.06 3.06 -13.09
CA LEU A 12 -2.18 4.51 -12.90
C LEU A 12 -2.74 4.84 -11.51
N LEU A 13 -3.79 4.16 -11.08
CA LEU A 13 -4.35 4.31 -9.73
C LEU A 13 -3.31 3.97 -8.65
N LEU A 14 -2.54 2.89 -8.85
CA LEU A 14 -1.42 2.55 -7.98
C LEU A 14 -0.39 3.68 -7.93
N ALA A 15 0.05 4.19 -9.09
CA ALA A 15 1.06 5.25 -9.16
C ALA A 15 0.59 6.53 -8.48
N VAL A 16 -0.67 6.93 -8.69
CA VAL A 16 -1.28 8.09 -8.04
C VAL A 16 -1.38 7.87 -6.53
N ALA A 17 -1.87 6.72 -6.08
CA ALA A 17 -2.00 6.42 -4.66
C ALA A 17 -0.63 6.36 -3.95
N LEU A 18 0.39 5.77 -4.58
CA LEU A 18 1.75 5.75 -4.05
C LEU A 18 2.33 7.15 -3.92
N SER A 19 2.20 7.96 -4.98
CA SER A 19 2.71 9.33 -5.01
C SER A 19 2.04 10.19 -3.95
N PHE A 20 0.72 10.03 -3.80
CA PHE A 20 -0.05 10.70 -2.76
C PHE A 20 0.39 10.29 -1.35
N ALA A 21 0.48 8.99 -1.06
CA ALA A 21 0.88 8.49 0.26
C ALA A 21 2.30 8.94 0.64
N ILE A 22 3.26 8.83 -0.29
CA ILE A 22 4.63 9.31 -0.07
C ILE A 22 4.65 10.82 0.18
N THR A 23 3.91 11.61 -0.61
CA THR A 23 3.86 13.06 -0.41
C THR A 23 3.29 13.41 0.96
N MET A 24 2.19 12.78 1.36
CA MET A 24 1.56 13.02 2.67
C MET A 24 2.46 12.62 3.84
N ALA A 25 3.20 11.52 3.71
CA ALA A 25 4.13 11.05 4.72
C ALA A 25 5.37 11.97 4.88
N LEU A 26 5.83 12.57 3.78
CA LEU A 26 7.00 13.44 3.76
C LEU A 26 6.68 14.93 4.02
N LEU A 27 5.40 15.32 3.99
CA LEU A 27 5.00 16.69 4.32
C LEU A 27 5.17 16.95 5.83
N PRO A 28 5.84 18.05 6.23
CA PRO A 28 6.01 18.39 7.66
C PRO A 28 4.67 18.64 8.36
N HIS A 29 3.73 19.28 7.67
CA HIS A 29 2.38 19.57 8.17
C HIS A 29 1.36 19.09 7.14
N PRO A 30 1.01 17.79 7.14
CA PRO A 30 0.01 17.29 6.21
C PRO A 30 -1.35 17.92 6.53
N PRO A 31 -2.16 18.27 5.51
CA PRO A 31 -3.52 18.69 5.76
C PRO A 31 -4.31 17.53 6.41
N THR A 32 -5.07 17.83 7.46
CA THR A 32 -5.96 16.84 8.08
C THR A 32 -7.13 16.58 7.15
N LEU A 33 -7.12 15.44 6.46
CA LEU A 33 -8.18 15.07 5.52
C LEU A 33 -9.34 14.34 6.22
N VAL A 34 -9.03 13.52 7.23
CA VAL A 34 -9.99 12.72 7.98
C VAL A 34 -9.61 12.80 9.46
N ASN A 35 -10.62 12.93 10.34
CA ASN A 35 -10.39 12.97 11.79
C ASN A 35 -10.26 11.56 12.39
N VAL A 36 -9.25 10.82 11.93
CA VAL A 36 -8.81 9.52 12.48
C VAL A 36 -7.31 9.58 12.73
N SER A 37 -6.78 8.69 13.59
CA SER A 37 -5.35 8.72 13.92
C SER A 37 -4.47 8.49 12.69
N ASP A 38 -3.27 9.09 12.71
CA ASP A 38 -2.28 9.02 11.62
C ASP A 38 -2.00 7.57 11.21
N LYS A 39 -1.81 6.69 12.20
CA LYS A 39 -1.66 5.23 12.03
C LYS A 39 -2.77 4.58 11.23
N TRP A 40 -4.04 4.93 11.48
CA TRP A 40 -5.16 4.38 10.71
C TRP A 40 -5.18 4.91 9.27
N GLN A 41 -4.78 6.16 9.05
CA GLN A 41 -4.66 6.73 7.70
C GLN A 41 -3.57 6.01 6.89
N HIS A 42 -2.42 5.77 7.51
CA HIS A 42 -1.30 5.03 6.94
C HIS A 42 -1.71 3.60 6.56
N MET A 43 -2.29 2.86 7.52
CA MET A 43 -2.77 1.50 7.28
C MET A 43 -3.81 1.44 6.14
N ALA A 44 -4.74 2.39 6.09
CA ALA A 44 -5.74 2.48 5.02
C ALA A 44 -5.10 2.80 3.66
N ALA A 45 -4.11 3.70 3.62
CA ALA A 45 -3.37 4.02 2.42
C ALA A 45 -2.61 2.80 1.88
N PHE A 46 -1.86 2.10 2.73
CA PHE A 46 -1.12 0.90 2.35
C PHE A 46 -2.03 -0.27 1.95
N ALA A 47 -3.18 -0.44 2.61
CA ALA A 47 -4.18 -1.42 2.20
C ALA A 47 -4.73 -1.11 0.79
N THR A 48 -5.03 0.16 0.51
CA THR A 48 -5.53 0.63 -0.80
C THR A 48 -4.49 0.42 -1.90
N ILE A 49 -3.25 0.82 -1.63
CA ILE A 49 -2.10 0.62 -2.53
C ILE A 49 -1.91 -0.88 -2.83
N THR A 50 -2.00 -1.74 -1.80
CA THR A 50 -1.87 -3.19 -1.96
C THR A 50 -2.96 -3.74 -2.87
N MET A 51 -4.20 -3.28 -2.72
CA MET A 51 -5.31 -3.69 -3.59
C MET A 51 -5.04 -3.31 -5.05
N PHE A 52 -4.61 -2.07 -5.31
CA PHE A 52 -4.29 -1.62 -6.67
C PHE A 52 -3.09 -2.37 -7.26
N ALA A 53 -2.08 -2.70 -6.45
CA ALA A 53 -0.94 -3.50 -6.89
C ALA A 53 -1.36 -4.91 -7.32
N VAL A 54 -2.19 -5.58 -6.50
CA VAL A 54 -2.72 -6.92 -6.81
C VAL A 54 -3.55 -6.92 -8.10
N LEU A 55 -4.35 -5.88 -8.33
CA LEU A 55 -5.21 -5.75 -9.51
C LEU A 55 -4.44 -5.32 -10.77
N GLY A 56 -3.41 -4.48 -10.63
CA GLY A 56 -2.57 -4.00 -11.73
C GLY A 56 -1.48 -4.99 -12.17
N TYR A 57 -1.14 -5.95 -11.31
CA TYR A 57 -0.12 -6.97 -11.56
C TYR A 57 -0.60 -8.38 -11.20
N PRO A 58 -1.64 -8.90 -11.88
CA PRO A 58 -2.28 -10.17 -11.49
C PRO A 58 -1.35 -11.39 -11.54
N HIS A 59 -0.34 -11.36 -12.41
CA HIS A 59 0.66 -12.44 -12.58
C HIS A 59 1.86 -12.33 -11.63
N THR A 60 1.96 -11.26 -10.83
CA THR A 60 3.06 -11.11 -9.88
C THR A 60 2.78 -11.92 -8.62
N PRO A 61 3.76 -12.67 -8.08
CA PRO A 61 3.59 -13.37 -6.81
C PRO A 61 3.19 -12.41 -5.68
N LEU A 62 2.19 -12.78 -4.88
CA LEU A 62 1.67 -11.92 -3.81
C LEU A 62 2.76 -11.54 -2.80
N LEU A 63 3.63 -12.49 -2.44
CA LEU A 63 4.78 -12.23 -1.55
C LEU A 63 5.72 -11.15 -2.09
N ARG A 64 5.93 -11.10 -3.42
CA ARG A 64 6.75 -10.05 -4.05
C ARG A 64 6.08 -8.68 -3.99
N ILE A 65 4.74 -8.63 -4.03
CA ILE A 65 3.98 -7.39 -3.79
C ILE A 65 4.16 -6.97 -2.33
N ALA A 66 4.02 -7.91 -1.37
CA ALA A 66 4.20 -7.65 0.06
C ALA A 66 5.57 -7.04 0.36
N GLU A 67 6.63 -7.73 -0.11
CA GLU A 67 8.02 -7.34 0.07
C GLU A 67 8.28 -5.93 -0.45
N ARG A 68 7.86 -5.63 -1.69
CA ARG A 68 8.11 -4.31 -2.31
C ARG A 68 7.35 -3.19 -1.60
N LEU A 69 6.11 -3.41 -1.17
CA LEU A 69 5.33 -2.39 -0.48
C LEU A 69 5.83 -2.17 0.95
N SER A 70 6.20 -3.23 1.67
CA SER A 70 6.82 -3.10 3.00
C SER A 70 8.17 -2.39 2.91
N PHE A 71 8.95 -2.64 1.85
CA PHE A 71 10.19 -1.92 1.59
C PHE A 71 9.94 -0.42 1.33
N VAL A 72 8.88 -0.05 0.59
CA VAL A 72 8.48 1.36 0.44
C VAL A 72 8.13 1.98 1.78
N GLY A 73 7.39 1.28 2.65
CA GLY A 73 7.12 1.75 4.02
C GLY A 73 8.40 1.99 4.82
N ALA A 74 9.36 1.06 4.78
CA ALA A 74 10.64 1.22 5.45
C ALA A 74 11.44 2.44 4.92
N LEU A 75 11.40 2.69 3.60
CA LEU A 75 12.04 3.88 3.02
C LEU A 75 11.37 5.18 3.45
N ILE A 76 10.05 5.19 3.68
CA ILE A 76 9.33 6.34 4.20
C ILE A 76 9.80 6.65 5.62
N GLU A 77 9.90 5.65 6.51
CA GLU A 77 10.43 5.84 7.87
C GLU A 77 11.86 6.39 7.87
N VAL A 78 12.72 5.83 7.03
CA VAL A 78 14.10 6.31 6.87
C VAL A 78 14.10 7.76 6.37
N ALA A 79 13.24 8.11 5.43
CA ALA A 79 13.13 9.49 4.97
C ALA A 79 12.62 10.42 6.07
N GLN A 80 11.62 10.00 6.86
CA GLN A 80 11.10 10.75 8.00
C GLN A 80 12.15 10.98 9.10
N SER A 81 13.13 10.09 9.24
CA SER A 81 14.28 10.29 10.15
C SER A 81 15.20 11.47 9.76
N ILE A 82 15.04 12.05 8.57
CA ILE A 82 15.80 13.23 8.13
C ILE A 82 15.33 14.45 8.95
N PRO A 83 16.22 15.09 9.74
CA PRO A 83 15.81 16.18 10.65
C PRO A 83 15.14 17.36 9.95
N ALA A 84 15.46 17.62 8.69
CA ALA A 84 14.86 18.69 7.89
C ALA A 84 13.35 18.51 7.65
N LEU A 85 12.83 17.28 7.73
CA LEU A 85 11.41 16.99 7.55
C LEU A 85 10.57 17.25 8.82
N HIS A 86 11.23 17.43 9.97
CA HIS A 86 10.56 17.63 11.27
C HIS A 86 9.48 16.56 11.55
N ARG A 87 9.74 15.32 11.16
CA ARG A 87 8.89 14.15 11.41
C ARG A 87 9.59 13.19 12.36
N ASP A 88 8.80 12.56 13.21
CA ASP A 88 9.28 11.50 14.08
C ASP A 88 9.21 10.18 13.31
N CYS A 89 10.35 9.48 13.23
CA CYS A 89 10.38 8.12 12.73
C CYS A 89 9.75 7.19 13.78
N ASP A 90 8.79 6.37 13.37
CA ASP A 90 8.17 5.35 14.22
C ASP A 90 8.16 3.99 13.52
N ILE A 91 9.07 3.11 13.96
CA ILE A 91 9.14 1.72 13.48
C ILE A 91 7.79 1.00 13.63
N PHE A 92 6.95 1.39 14.59
CA PHE A 92 5.62 0.81 14.76
C PHE A 92 4.64 1.20 13.64
N ASP A 93 4.87 2.31 12.92
CA ASP A 93 4.09 2.67 11.74
C ASP A 93 4.45 1.76 10.57
N TRP A 94 5.73 1.51 10.33
CA TRP A 94 6.16 0.51 9.35
C TRP A 94 5.62 -0.90 9.64
N VAL A 95 5.60 -1.31 10.91
CA VAL A 95 5.02 -2.61 11.32
C VAL A 95 3.51 -2.64 11.07
N ALA A 96 2.80 -1.57 11.41
CA ALA A 96 1.35 -1.47 11.18
C ALA A 96 1.00 -1.51 9.69
N ASP A 97 1.77 -0.81 8.85
CA ASP A 97 1.61 -0.79 7.40
C ASP A 97 1.89 -2.16 6.79
N THR A 98 2.96 -2.83 7.24
CA THR A 98 3.28 -4.19 6.83
C THR A 98 2.16 -5.17 7.21
N ALA A 99 1.57 -5.03 8.41
CA ALA A 99 0.43 -5.83 8.83
C ALA A 99 -0.81 -5.58 7.95
N ALA A 100 -1.08 -4.33 7.57
CA ALA A 100 -2.17 -3.98 6.66
C ALA A 100 -1.98 -4.59 5.26
N ILE A 101 -0.76 -4.53 4.71
CA ILE A 101 -0.39 -5.18 3.43
C ILE A 101 -0.65 -6.69 3.49
N LEU A 102 -0.17 -7.36 4.55
CA LEU A 102 -0.35 -8.79 4.73
C LEU A 102 -1.82 -9.18 4.87
N ALA A 103 -2.62 -8.40 5.59
CA ALA A 103 -4.05 -8.64 5.72
C ALA A 103 -4.76 -8.66 4.36
N VAL A 104 -4.48 -7.66 3.50
CA VAL A 104 -5.05 -7.61 2.13
C VAL A 104 -4.58 -8.81 1.30
N ILE A 105 -3.29 -9.16 1.39
CA ILE A 105 -2.73 -10.30 0.64
C ILE A 105 -3.35 -11.62 1.07
N ILE A 106 -3.57 -11.86 2.36
CA ILE A 106 -4.22 -13.06 2.88
C ILE A 106 -5.64 -13.17 2.34
N VAL A 107 -6.42 -12.08 2.41
CA VAL A 107 -7.79 -12.04 1.87
C VAL A 107 -7.78 -12.36 0.37
N VAL A 108 -6.89 -11.75 -0.40
CA VAL A 108 -6.75 -12.01 -1.84
C VAL A 108 -6.35 -13.47 -2.10
N ALA A 109 -5.42 -14.02 -1.33
CA ALA A 109 -4.98 -15.40 -1.47
C ALA A 109 -6.13 -16.39 -1.22
N ILE A 110 -6.92 -16.16 -0.17
CA ILE A 110 -8.12 -16.96 0.14
C ILE A 110 -9.12 -16.88 -1.02
N ILE A 111 -9.43 -15.68 -1.50
CA ILE A 111 -10.38 -15.50 -2.62
C ILE A 111 -9.90 -16.22 -3.88
N ARG A 112 -8.60 -16.14 -4.20
CA ARG A 112 -8.01 -16.83 -5.36
C ARG A 112 -8.08 -18.34 -5.19
N HIS A 113 -7.83 -18.85 -3.99
CA HIS A 113 -7.91 -20.29 -3.71
C HIS A 113 -9.33 -20.82 -3.88
N VAL A 114 -10.32 -20.21 -3.21
CA VAL A 114 -11.73 -20.60 -3.29
C VAL A 114 -12.27 -20.56 -4.73
N ARG A 115 -11.86 -19.57 -5.53
CA ARG A 115 -12.26 -19.48 -6.94
C ARG A 115 -11.68 -20.60 -7.82
N ASN A 116 -10.48 -21.08 -7.50
CA ASN A 116 -9.90 -22.21 -8.21
C ASN A 116 -10.61 -23.52 -7.85
N ASP A 117 -11.12 -23.63 -6.61
CA ASP A 117 -11.88 -24.80 -6.14
C ASP A 117 -13.31 -24.86 -6.68
N ALA A 118 -13.87 -23.73 -7.13
CA ALA A 118 -15.22 -23.66 -7.69
C ALA A 118 -15.30 -23.94 -9.20
N THR A 119 -14.18 -24.21 -9.87
CA THR A 119 -14.10 -24.47 -11.31
C THR A 119 -14.01 -25.97 -11.68
N PHE A 120 -14.47 -26.86 -10.78
CA PHE A 120 -14.53 -28.31 -11.01
C PHE A 120 -15.94 -28.78 -11.37
#